data_AF-A0A1A8CIL5-F1
#
_entry.id   AF-A0A1A8CIL5-F1
#
_cell.length_a   1.000
_cell.length_b   1.000
_cell.length_c   1.000
_cell.angle_alpha   90.00
_cell.angle_beta   90.00
_cell.angle_gamma   90.00
#
_symmetry.space_group_name_H-M   'P 1'
#
loop_
_entity.id
_entity.type
_entity.pdbx_description
1 polymer ?
#
loop_
_entity_poly.entity_id
_entity_poly.type
_entity_poly.pdbx_seq_one_letter_code
_entity_poly.pdbx_strand_id
1 'polypeptide(L)'
;IWSRSSRWGYLTVKLNNGTKEAVAVIDHKDVEFRKHTETKLFAQFDKDIESVKEVSLTFSTGKLLKHMQKLRVLKIRVTNLEHKEKPLCRYDFILEKNHEVTFKPLLCEESLF
;
A
#
# COMPACT_ATOMS: atom_id res chain seq x y z
N ILE A 1 29.81 4.20 -2.73
CA ILE A 1 28.93 3.02 -2.53
C ILE A 1 27.70 3.23 -3.40
N TRP A 2 27.64 2.55 -4.54
CA TRP A 2 26.69 2.77 -5.63
C TRP A 2 25.50 1.81 -5.49
N SER A 3 24.28 2.33 -5.67
CA SER A 3 22.96 1.67 -5.66
C SER A 3 22.49 0.97 -4.36
N ARG A 4 22.07 1.75 -3.35
CA ARG A 4 21.09 1.23 -2.38
C ARG A 4 19.75 1.05 -3.11
N SER A 5 19.45 -0.18 -3.53
CA SER A 5 18.20 -0.58 -4.19
C SER A 5 17.01 -0.71 -3.22
N SER A 6 17.26 -0.49 -1.94
CA SER A 6 16.28 -0.61 -0.88
C SER A 6 15.73 0.73 -0.42
N ARG A 7 14.41 0.80 -0.22
CA ARG A 7 13.71 2.01 0.20
C ARG A 7 13.03 1.85 1.54
N TRP A 8 13.48 2.65 2.51
CA TRP A 8 12.99 2.62 3.88
C TRP A 8 11.86 3.65 4.04
N GLY A 9 10.74 3.22 4.61
CA GLY A 9 9.63 4.11 4.93
C GLY A 9 8.42 3.34 5.44
N TYR A 10 7.28 4.02 5.51
CA TYR A 10 6.02 3.46 5.95
C TYR A 10 4.91 3.81 4.95
N LEU A 11 3.79 3.08 5.05
CA LEU A 11 2.61 3.31 4.24
C LEU A 11 1.45 3.75 5.13
N THR A 12 0.75 4.79 4.71
CA THR A 12 -0.60 5.07 5.17
C THR A 12 -1.56 4.49 4.15
N VAL A 13 -2.48 3.65 4.61
CA VAL A 13 -3.53 3.03 3.79
C VAL A 13 -4.86 3.55 4.26
N LYS A 14 -5.69 3.97 3.32
CA LYS A 14 -7.05 4.43 3.56
C LYS A 14 -8.00 3.62 2.69
N LEU A 15 -9.06 3.12 3.31
CA LEU A 15 -10.12 2.34 2.66
C LEU A 15 -11.42 3.14 2.69
N ASN A 16 -12.13 3.20 1.56
CA ASN A 16 -13.39 3.90 1.45
C ASN A 16 -14.42 3.08 0.64
N ASN A 17 -15.65 2.98 1.14
CA ASN A 17 -16.76 2.26 0.48
C ASN A 17 -17.84 3.20 -0.12
N GLY A 18 -17.56 4.49 -0.17
CA GLY A 18 -18.42 5.58 -0.63
C GLY A 18 -19.18 6.31 0.47
N THR A 19 -19.22 5.76 1.69
CA THR A 19 -19.91 6.38 2.84
C THR A 19 -19.04 6.43 4.09
N LYS A 20 -18.23 5.39 4.32
CA LYS A 20 -17.32 5.27 5.46
C LYS A 20 -15.87 5.23 4.98
N GLU A 21 -15.01 5.70 5.87
CA GLU A 21 -13.56 5.68 5.68
C GLU A 21 -12.88 5.09 6.93
N ALA A 22 -11.89 4.23 6.70
CA ALA A 22 -10.95 3.75 7.71
C ALA A 22 -9.51 4.01 7.26
N VAL A 23 -8.65 4.33 8.23
CA VAL A 23 -7.24 4.67 7.97
C VAL A 23 -6.35 3.84 8.86
N ALA A 24 -5.27 3.32 8.29
CA ALA A 24 -4.21 2.62 9.00
C ALA A 24 -2.85 3.19 8.61
N VAL A 25 -2.02 3.45 9.62
CA VAL A 25 -0.61 3.79 9.42
C VAL A 25 0.22 2.57 9.76
N ILE A 26 0.90 2.02 8.76
CA ILE A 26 1.73 0.82 8.89
C ILE A 26 3.17 1.25 9.15
N ASP A 27 3.43 1.72 10.38
CA ASP A 27 4.75 2.20 10.81
C ASP A 27 5.48 1.18 11.69
N HIS A 28 5.86 0.05 11.09
CA HIS A 28 6.75 -0.91 11.74
C HIS A 28 8.22 -0.47 11.58
N LYS A 29 8.63 0.62 12.25
CA LYS A 29 10.04 1.07 12.38
C LYS A 29 10.84 1.08 11.06
N ASP A 30 10.22 1.59 10.00
CA ASP A 30 10.74 1.66 8.62
C ASP A 30 10.86 0.29 7.89
N VAL A 31 9.87 0.00 7.05
CA VAL A 31 9.85 -1.16 6.15
C VAL A 31 10.84 -0.94 5.01
N GLU A 32 11.65 -1.96 4.71
CA GLU A 32 12.57 -1.95 3.58
C GLU A 32 11.90 -2.49 2.30
N PHE A 33 11.51 -1.59 1.40
CA PHE A 33 11.00 -1.93 0.06
C PHE A 33 12.15 -2.17 -0.93
N ARG A 34 12.29 -3.41 -1.40
CA ARG A 34 13.30 -3.79 -2.41
C ARG A 34 12.66 -4.01 -3.77
N LYS A 35 13.40 -3.70 -4.85
CA LYS A 35 12.93 -3.97 -6.21
C LYS A 35 12.67 -5.47 -6.41
N HIS A 36 11.59 -5.80 -7.13
CA HIS A 36 11.19 -7.18 -7.46
C HIS A 36 11.02 -8.09 -6.23
N THR A 37 10.71 -7.51 -5.07
CA THR A 37 10.45 -8.27 -3.83
C THR A 37 9.01 -8.02 -3.39
N GLU A 38 8.30 -9.08 -3.00
CA GLU A 38 6.99 -8.95 -2.35
C GLU A 38 7.21 -8.59 -0.87
N THR A 39 6.47 -7.59 -0.38
CA THR A 39 6.45 -7.21 1.04
C THR A 39 5.03 -7.34 1.55
N LYS A 40 4.81 -8.21 2.52
CA LYS A 40 3.51 -8.39 3.17
C LYS A 40 3.45 -7.54 4.43
N LEU A 41 2.39 -6.76 4.54
CA LEU A 41 2.20 -5.79 5.62
C LEU A 41 0.83 -6.01 6.23
N PHE A 42 0.77 -6.01 7.55
CA PHE A 42 -0.49 -6.04 8.29
C PHE A 42 -0.91 -4.61 8.63
N ALA A 43 -2.19 -4.32 8.40
CA ALA A 43 -2.79 -3.04 8.72
C ALA A 43 -3.94 -3.28 9.69
N GLN A 44 -3.91 -2.59 10.83
CA GLN A 44 -5.03 -2.56 11.74
C GLN A 44 -5.81 -1.27 11.52
N PHE A 45 -7.08 -1.40 11.19
CA PHE A 45 -7.98 -0.27 11.00
C PHE A 45 -8.78 0.00 12.27
N ASP A 46 -9.15 1.26 12.48
CA ASP A 46 -9.95 1.72 13.62
C ASP A 46 -11.42 1.27 13.55
N LYS A 47 -11.88 0.90 12.36
CA LYS A 47 -13.22 0.37 12.11
C LYS A 47 -13.20 -0.57 10.90
N ASP A 48 -14.23 -1.40 10.83
CA ASP A 48 -14.45 -2.25 9.67
C ASP A 48 -15.04 -1.48 8.48
N ILE A 49 -14.59 -1.82 7.29
CA ILE A 49 -15.04 -1.27 6.00
C ILE A 49 -15.31 -2.43 5.05
N GLU A 50 -16.58 -2.79 4.94
CA GLU A 50 -17.05 -3.73 3.94
C GLU A 50 -17.11 -3.08 2.55
N SER A 51 -16.97 -3.89 1.51
CA SER A 51 -17.18 -3.47 0.11
C SER A 51 -16.35 -2.25 -0.29
N VAL A 52 -15.03 -2.32 -0.07
CA VAL A 52 -14.06 -1.27 -0.45
C VAL A 52 -14.20 -0.89 -1.92
N LYS A 53 -14.47 0.38 -2.20
CA LYS A 53 -14.60 0.95 -3.55
C LYS A 53 -13.40 1.76 -3.97
N GLU A 54 -12.71 2.37 -3.00
CA GLU A 54 -11.54 3.21 -3.22
C GLU A 54 -10.48 2.90 -2.17
N VAL A 55 -9.23 2.88 -2.62
CA VAL A 55 -8.05 2.73 -1.78
C VAL A 55 -7.15 3.92 -2.02
N SER A 56 -6.69 4.55 -0.95
CA SER A 56 -5.67 5.59 -1.01
C SER A 56 -4.41 5.12 -0.30
N LEU A 57 -3.27 5.39 -0.92
CA LEU A 57 -1.96 5.03 -0.40
C LEU A 57 -1.07 6.27 -0.34
N THR A 58 -0.38 6.44 0.77
CA THR A 58 0.66 7.45 0.93
C THR A 58 1.95 6.76 1.36
N PHE A 59 3.01 6.94 0.57
CA PHE A 59 4.36 6.50 0.94
C PHE A 59 5.08 7.62 1.65
N SER A 60 5.56 7.34 2.86
CA SER A 60 6.24 8.31 3.71
C SER A 60 7.60 7.78 4.14
N THR A 61 8.56 8.67 4.32
CA THR A 61 9.93 8.32 4.72
C THR A 61 10.60 9.46 5.49
N GLY A 62 11.55 9.13 6.35
CA GLY A 62 12.27 10.09 7.19
C GLY A 62 12.88 11.28 6.44
N LYS A 63 13.06 12.40 7.15
CA LYS A 63 13.59 13.67 6.60
C LYS A 63 14.97 13.53 5.94
N LEU A 64 15.81 12.63 6.41
CA LEU A 64 17.19 12.44 5.94
C LEU A 64 17.30 11.73 4.58
N LEU A 65 16.24 11.07 4.12
CA LEU A 65 16.24 10.24 2.92
C LEU A 65 15.77 11.02 1.66
N LYS A 66 16.44 12.13 1.34
CA LYS A 66 16.11 13.03 0.20
C LYS A 66 16.11 12.34 -1.17
N HIS A 67 16.84 11.24 -1.31
CA HIS A 67 16.93 10.44 -2.53
C HIS A 67 15.74 9.49 -2.72
N MET A 68 14.89 9.31 -1.69
CA MET A 68 13.78 8.36 -1.63
C MET A 68 12.45 9.06 -1.94
N GLN A 69 12.35 9.63 -3.13
CA GLN A 69 11.19 10.43 -3.52
C GLN A 69 10.06 9.62 -4.16
N LYS A 70 10.36 8.46 -4.76
CA LYS A 70 9.38 7.67 -5.51
C LYS A 70 9.55 6.18 -5.23
N LEU A 71 8.43 5.48 -5.11
CA LEU A 71 8.31 4.04 -5.01
C LEU A 71 7.43 3.54 -6.15
N ARG A 72 8.00 2.78 -7.10
CA ARG A 72 7.21 2.12 -8.15
C ARG A 72 6.67 0.81 -7.60
N VAL A 73 5.36 0.65 -7.63
CA VAL A 73 4.64 -0.54 -7.17
C VAL A 73 4.10 -1.27 -8.39
N LEU A 74 4.56 -2.50 -8.60
CA LEU A 74 4.13 -3.34 -9.72
C LEU A 74 2.72 -3.91 -9.48
N LYS A 75 2.45 -4.30 -8.23
CA LYS A 75 1.18 -4.85 -7.78
C LYS A 75 1.00 -4.52 -6.30
N ILE A 76 -0.19 -4.06 -5.93
CA ILE A 76 -0.67 -4.12 -4.55
C ILE A 76 -1.87 -5.04 -4.48
N ARG A 77 -1.96 -5.81 -3.40
CA ARG A 77 -3.07 -6.69 -3.07
C ARG A 77 -3.56 -6.35 -1.66
N VAL A 78 -4.83 -5.95 -1.55
CA VAL A 78 -5.54 -5.76 -0.29
C VAL A 78 -6.37 -7.01 -0.04
N THR A 79 -6.16 -7.67 1.09
CA THR A 79 -6.87 -8.90 1.46
C THR A 79 -7.50 -8.70 2.82
N ASN A 80 -8.82 -8.88 2.89
CA ASN A 80 -9.54 -8.88 4.16
C ASN A 80 -9.17 -10.16 4.93
N LEU A 81 -8.77 -10.03 6.20
CA LEU A 81 -8.35 -11.17 7.03
C LEU A 81 -9.50 -11.73 7.88
N GLU A 82 -10.55 -10.94 8.10
CA GLU A 82 -11.70 -11.31 8.93
C GLU A 82 -12.84 -11.85 8.07
N HIS A 83 -13.10 -11.22 6.93
CA HIS A 83 -14.17 -11.58 6.01
C HIS A 83 -13.65 -12.36 4.80
N LYS A 84 -14.47 -13.28 4.27
CA LYS A 84 -14.17 -14.06 3.04
C LYS A 84 -14.35 -13.26 1.75
N GLU A 85 -14.09 -11.96 1.79
CA GLU A 85 -14.14 -11.10 0.61
C GLU A 85 -13.00 -11.45 -0.35
N LYS A 86 -13.28 -11.33 -1.65
CA LYS A 86 -12.25 -11.53 -2.67
C LYS A 86 -11.18 -10.44 -2.54
N PRO A 87 -9.90 -10.79 -2.70
CA PRO A 87 -8.82 -9.83 -2.64
C PRO A 87 -8.93 -8.80 -3.76
N LEU A 88 -8.51 -7.57 -3.44
CA LEU A 88 -8.55 -6.41 -4.31
C LEU A 88 -7.13 -6.02 -4.74
N CYS A 89 -6.95 -5.67 -6.01
CA CYS A 89 -5.65 -5.43 -6.62
C CYS A 89 -5.59 -4.12 -7.40
N ARG A 90 -4.38 -3.56 -7.47
CA ARG A 90 -4.00 -2.52 -8.42
C ARG A 90 -2.60 -2.79 -8.95
N TYR A 91 -2.38 -2.48 -10.22
CA TYR A 91 -1.14 -2.75 -10.93
C TYR A 91 -0.48 -1.46 -11.41
N ASP A 92 0.85 -1.53 -11.56
CA ASP A 92 1.78 -0.52 -12.09
C ASP A 92 1.39 0.93 -11.78
N PHE A 93 1.83 1.41 -10.62
CA PHE A 93 1.66 2.80 -10.23
C PHE A 93 2.88 3.29 -9.44
N ILE A 94 2.98 4.60 -9.27
CA ILE A 94 4.08 5.26 -8.56
C ILE A 94 3.51 5.99 -7.36
N LEU A 95 4.10 5.74 -6.19
CA LEU A 95 3.88 6.53 -4.98
C LEU A 95 4.99 7.55 -4.87
N GLU A 96 4.63 8.82 -4.88
CA GLU A 96 5.56 9.91 -4.57
C GLU A 96 5.56 10.18 -3.06
N LYS A 97 6.72 10.55 -2.52
CA LYS A 97 6.91 10.77 -1.09
C LYS A 97 5.89 11.79 -0.57
N ASN A 98 5.13 11.41 0.45
CA ASN A 98 4.12 12.22 1.13
C ASN A 98 2.98 12.69 0.21
N HIS A 99 2.78 12.05 -0.94
CA HIS A 99 1.64 12.28 -1.82
C HIS A 99 0.68 11.09 -1.75
N GLU A 100 -0.59 11.41 -1.58
CA GLU A 100 -1.66 10.42 -1.60
C GLU A 100 -2.01 10.06 -3.04
N VAL A 101 -2.08 8.75 -3.32
CA VAL A 101 -2.56 8.21 -4.59
C VAL A 101 -3.81 7.40 -4.31
N THR A 102 -4.94 7.85 -4.85
CA THR A 102 -6.24 7.19 -4.75
C THR A 102 -6.56 6.45 -6.04
N PHE A 103 -7.07 5.23 -5.91
CA PHE A 103 -7.50 4.42 -7.04
C PHE A 103 -8.70 3.54 -6.68
N LYS A 104 -9.47 3.17 -7.70
CA LYS A 104 -10.48 2.12 -7.60
C LYS A 104 -9.77 0.78 -7.83
N PRO A 105 -9.73 -0.12 -6.83
CA PRO A 105 -9.10 -1.42 -7.01
C PRO A 105 -9.99 -2.31 -7.88
N LEU A 106 -9.36 -3.31 -8.49
CA LEU A 106 -10.03 -4.37 -9.25
C LEU A 106 -10.07 -5.64 -8.39
N LEU A 107 -10.95 -6.58 -8.69
CA LEU A 107 -10.80 -7.93 -8.16
C LEU A 107 -9.44 -8.48 -8.64
N CYS A 108 -8.66 -9.08 -7.74
CA CYS A 108 -7.44 -9.75 -8.15
C CYS A 108 -7.80 -10.94 -9.05
N GLU A 109 -7.16 -11.05 -10.21
CA GLU A 109 -7.13 -12.30 -10.95
C GLU A 109 -6.42 -13.34 -10.08
N GLU A 110 -7.03 -14.52 -9.94
CA GLU A 110 -6.33 -15.68 -9.43
C GLU A 110 -5.28 -16.05 -10.46
N SER A 111 -4.01 -15.92 -10.10
CA SER A 111 -2.92 -16.36 -10.96
C SER A 111 -3.03 -17.88 -11.10
N LEU A 112 -3.41 -18.36 -12.29
CA LEU A 112 -3.40 -19.78 -12.67
C LEU A 112 -1.97 -20.28 -12.98
N PHE A 113 -0.94 -19.71 -12.37
CA PHE A 113 0.47 -20.09 -12.58
C PHE A 113 0.95 -21.04 -11.50
#